data_AF-A0A2H5YZR1-F1
#
_entry.id   AF-A0A2H5YZR1-F1
#
_cell.length_a   1.000
_cell.length_b   1.000
_cell.length_c   1.000
_cell.angle_alpha   90.00
_cell.angle_beta   90.00
_cell.angle_gamma   90.00
#
_symmetry.space_group_name_H-M   'P 1'
#
loop_
_entity.id
_entity.type
_entity.pdbx_description
1 polymer ?
#
loop_
_entity_poly.entity_id
_entity_poly.type
_entity_poly.pdbx_seq_one_letter_code
_entity_poly.pdbx_strand_id
1 'polypeptide(L)' 'MSAPVLSPRIQQLLLELLRELGRPATTEELAQLLRERACTSKQAE' A
#
# COMPACT_ATOMS: atom_id res chain seq x y z
N MET A 1 -18.42 0.08 15.70
CA MET A 1 -17.53 0.92 14.87
C MET A 1 -17.06 0.07 13.71
N SER A 2 -17.44 0.41 12.48
CA SER A 2 -16.90 -0.29 11.29
C SER A 2 -15.47 0.18 11.08
N ALA A 3 -14.51 -0.74 11.03
CA ALA A 3 -13.14 -0.39 10.67
C ALA A 3 -13.15 0.26 9.27
N PRO A 4 -12.39 1.33 9.04
CA PRO A 4 -12.26 1.91 7.71
C PRO A 4 -11.73 0.82 6.76
N VAL A 5 -12.57 0.43 5.81
CA VAL A 5 -12.20 -0.57 4.80
C VAL A 5 -11.35 0.14 3.74
N LEU A 6 -10.15 -0.38 3.50
CA LEU A 6 -9.28 0.09 2.44
C LEU A 6 -9.98 -0.07 1.09
N SER A 7 -9.82 0.88 0.17
CA SER A 7 -10.36 0.71 -1.17
C SER A 7 -9.72 -0.50 -1.86
N PRO A 8 -10.42 -1.19 -2.78
CA PRO A 8 -9.91 -2.40 -3.44
C PRO A 8 -8.53 -2.20 -4.10
N ARG A 9 -8.30 -1.01 -4.69
CA ARG A 9 -7.01 -0.65 -5.29
C ARG A 9 -5.87 -0.61 -4.26
N ILE A 10 -6.13 -0.04 -3.08
CA ILE A 10 -5.12 0.05 -2.01
C ILE A 10 -4.84 -1.34 -1.43
N GLN A 11 -5.86 -2.22 -1.35
CA GLN A 11 -5.65 -3.61 -0.94
C GLN A 11 -4.74 -4.36 -1.91
N GLN A 12 -4.93 -4.19 -3.23
CA GLN A 12 -4.06 -4.81 -4.23
C GLN A 12 -2.62 -4.31 -4.12
N LEU A 13 -2.42 -2.98 -4.05
CA LEU A 13 -1.08 -2.40 -3.89
C LEU A 13 -0.38 -2.89 -2.62
N LEU A 14 -1.12 -3.07 -1.53
CA LEU A 14 -0.58 -3.60 -0.28
C LEU A 14 -0.12 -5.05 -0.45
N LEU A 15 -0.90 -5.88 -1.14
CA LEU A 15 -0.54 -7.27 -1.42
C LEU A 15 0.70 -7.37 -2.32
N GLU A 16 0.81 -6.51 -3.33
CA GLU A 16 2.00 -6.43 -4.18
C GLU A 16 3.23 -6.03 -3.37
N LEU A 17 3.12 -4.98 -2.55
CA LEU A 17 4.22 -4.53 -1.68
C LEU A 17 4.68 -5.63 -0.71
N LEU A 18 3.75 -6.35 -0.08
CA LEU A 18 4.08 -7.45 0.82
C LEU A 18 4.80 -8.59 0.10
N ARG A 19 4.42 -8.88 -1.15
CA ARG A 19 5.12 -9.87 -1.99
C ARG A 19 6.51 -9.39 -2.39
N GLU A 20 6.67 -8.13 -2.77
CA GLU A 20 7.96 -7.54 -3.15
C GLU A 20 8.94 -7.47 -1.97
N LEU A 21 8.46 -7.12 -0.78
CA LEU A 21 9.29 -7.00 0.42
C LEU A 21 9.90 -8.32 0.85
N GLY A 22 9.17 -9.44 0.70
CA GLY A 22 9.65 -10.78 1.09
C GLY A 22 10.01 -10.93 2.58
N ARG A 23 9.65 -9.95 3.42
CA ARG A 23 9.92 -9.92 4.86
C ARG A 23 8.77 -9.26 5.62
N PRO A 24 8.65 -9.52 6.94
CA PRO A 24 7.77 -8.74 7.80
C PRO A 24 8.14 -7.25 7.74
N ALA A 25 7.14 -6.39 7.64
CA ALA A 25 7.26 -4.95 7.64
C ALA A 25 6.30 -4.34 8.67
N THR A 26 6.69 -3.21 9.25
CA THR A 26 5.83 -2.51 10.21
C THR A 26 4.67 -1.82 9.47
N THR A 27 3.58 -1.53 10.19
CA THR A 27 2.47 -0.78 9.61
C THR A 27 2.90 0.60 9.11
N GLU A 28 3.84 1.27 9.78
CA GLU A 28 4.40 2.56 9.34
C GLU A 28 5.17 2.43 8.02
N GLU A 29 6.04 1.43 7.90
CA GLU A 29 6.79 1.14 6.69
C GLU A 29 5.86 0.86 5.50
N LEU A 30 4.85 0.00 5.71
CA LEU A 30 3.83 -0.31 4.70
C LEU A 30 3.03 0.94 4.31
N ALA A 31 2.65 1.79 5.27
CA ALA A 31 1.91 3.01 5.00
C ALA A 31 2.75 4.03 4.22
N GLN A 32 4.05 4.11 4.48
CA GLN A 32 4.96 4.95 3.70
C GLN A 32 5.08 4.46 2.26
N LEU A 33 5.40 3.17 2.07
CA LEU A 33 5.55 2.57 0.73
C LEU A 33 4.26 2.64 -0.09
N LEU A 34 3.11 2.44 0.55
CA LEU A 34 1.80 2.60 -0.10
C LEU A 34 1.56 4.03 -0.57
N ARG A 35 1.91 5.03 0.25
CA ARG A 35 1.78 6.44 -0.13
C ARG A 35 2.70 6.80 -1.29
N GLU A 36 3.94 6.32 -1.27
CA GLU A 36 4.89 6.52 -2.36
C GLU A 36 4.35 5.95 -3.67
N ARG A 37 3.96 4.67 -3.69
CA ARG A 37 3.37 4.02 -4.88
C ARG A 37 2.10 4.71 -5.37
N ALA A 38 1.20 5.07 -4.46
CA ALA A 38 -0.06 5.73 -4.81
C ALA A 38 0.15 7.15 -5.37
N CYS A 39 1.16 7.88 -4.89
CA CYS A 39 1.52 9.21 -5.39
C CYS A 39 2.28 9.14 -6.72
N THR A 40 3.23 8.20 -6.89
CA THR A 40 3.96 8.04 -8.16
C THR A 40 3.04 7.64 -9.30
N SER A 41 1.99 6.85 -9.02
CA SER A 41 0.99 6.47 -10.02
C SER A 41 0.18 7.66 -10.58
N LYS A 42 0.25 8.86 -9.98
CA LYS A 42 -0.36 10.09 -10.52
C LYS A 42 0.56 10.89 -11.46
N GLN A 43 1.84 10.54 -11.56
CA GLN A 43 2.80 11.25 -12.42
C GLN A 43 3.06 10.55 -13.76
N ALA A 44 2.48 9.37 -13.98
CA ALA A 44 2.62 8.60 -15.20
C ALA A 44 1.39 8.66 -16.14
N GLU A 45 0.48 9.62 -15.89
CA GLU A 45 -0.70 9.90 -16.72
C GLU A 45 -0.57 11.28 -17.38
#